data_AF-Q0WLN5-F1
#
_entry.id   AF-Q0WLN5-F1
#
_cell.length_a   1.000
_cell.length_b   1.000
_cell.length_c   1.000
_cell.angle_alpha   90.00
_cell.angle_beta   90.00
_cell.angle_gamma   90.00
#
_symmetry.space_group_name_H-M   'P 1'
#
loop_
_entity.id
_entity.type
_entity.pdbx_description
1 polymer ?
#
loop_
_entity_poly.entity_id
_entity_poly.type
_entity_poly.pdbx_seq_one_letter_code
_entity_poly.pdbx_strand_id
1 'polypeptide(L)'
;QGNGKIVAMSSSAAWLTAPRMSFYNASKAALLSFFETMRIELGGDVHITIVTPGYIESELTQGKYFSGEGELIVNQDMRDVQVGPFPVASASGCAKSIVNGVCRKQRYVTEPSWFKVTYLWKVLCPELIEWGCRLLYMTGTGMSEDTALNKRIMDIPGVRSTLYPESIRTPEIKSD
;
A
#
# COMPACT_ATOMS: atom_id res chain seq x y z
N GLN A 1 -17.59 24.43 -21.34
CA GLN A 1 -17.54 23.74 -20.02
C GLN A 1 -16.33 22.82 -20.00
N GLY A 2 -15.56 22.85 -18.91
CA GLY A 2 -14.19 22.35 -18.84
C GLY A 2 -14.09 20.85 -18.55
N ASN A 3 -13.23 20.14 -19.28
CA ASN A 3 -12.87 18.74 -19.06
C ASN A 3 -11.99 18.55 -17.80
N GLY A 4 -12.47 19.02 -16.64
CA GLY A 4 -11.76 18.92 -15.37
C GLY A 4 -11.51 17.47 -14.97
N LYS A 5 -10.36 17.21 -14.32
CA LYS A 5 -10.01 15.87 -13.82
C LYS A 5 -9.52 15.98 -12.37
N ILE A 6 -10.03 15.10 -11.52
CA ILE A 6 -9.53 14.90 -10.15
C ILE A 6 -8.85 13.54 -10.10
N VAL A 7 -7.65 13.50 -9.52
CA VAL A 7 -6.90 12.27 -9.27
C VAL A 7 -6.78 12.11 -7.77
N ALA A 8 -7.47 11.13 -7.21
CA ALA A 8 -7.53 10.88 -5.78
C ALA A 8 -6.56 9.76 -5.38
N MET A 9 -5.58 10.08 -4.54
CA MET A 9 -4.55 9.13 -4.09
C MET A 9 -4.99 8.36 -2.83
N SER A 10 -5.70 7.24 -3.04
CA SER A 10 -6.03 6.26 -1.99
C SER A 10 -4.93 5.20 -1.87
N SER A 11 -5.27 3.96 -1.55
CA SER A 11 -4.38 2.80 -1.42
C SER A 11 -5.19 1.51 -1.51
N SER A 12 -4.54 0.40 -1.87
CA SER A 12 -5.09 -0.94 -1.67
C SER A 12 -5.38 -1.25 -0.20
N ALA A 13 -4.69 -0.55 0.71
CA ALA A 13 -4.95 -0.56 2.15
C ALA A 13 -6.36 -0.06 2.54
N ALA A 14 -7.10 0.54 1.60
CA ALA A 14 -8.50 0.92 1.80
C ALA A 14 -9.45 -0.29 1.91
N TRP A 15 -9.08 -1.44 1.33
CA TRP A 15 -9.86 -2.69 1.45
C TRP A 15 -9.05 -3.86 1.98
N LEU A 16 -7.75 -3.93 1.64
CA LEU A 16 -6.84 -4.95 2.11
C LEU A 16 -6.25 -4.50 3.44
N THR A 17 -6.45 -5.29 4.50
CA THR A 17 -5.93 -4.95 5.81
C THR A 17 -4.40 -5.00 5.82
N ALA A 18 -3.76 -3.86 6.06
CA ALA A 18 -2.34 -3.78 6.39
C ALA A 18 -2.19 -3.71 7.94
N PRO A 19 -1.73 -4.79 8.61
CA PRO A 19 -1.49 -4.78 10.05
C PRO A 19 -0.51 -3.68 10.47
N ARG A 20 -0.65 -3.16 11.70
CA ARG A 20 0.14 -2.03 12.27
C ARG A 20 -0.06 -0.67 11.59
N MET A 21 -0.93 -0.59 10.57
CA MET A 21 -1.21 0.63 9.79
C MET A 21 -2.68 1.06 9.91
N SER A 22 -3.32 0.86 11.05
CA SER A 22 -4.77 1.07 11.24
C SER A 22 -5.23 2.48 10.87
N PHE A 23 -4.53 3.52 11.34
CA PHE A 23 -4.84 4.92 11.00
C PHE A 23 -4.66 5.21 9.51
N TYR A 24 -3.60 4.68 8.91
CA TYR A 24 -3.38 4.79 7.47
C TYR A 24 -4.52 4.11 6.69
N ASN A 25 -4.89 2.88 7.04
CA ASN A 25 -5.98 2.14 6.40
C ASN A 25 -7.30 2.94 6.49
N ALA A 26 -7.63 3.43 7.69
CA ALA A 26 -8.83 4.25 7.91
C ALA A 26 -8.83 5.51 7.04
N SER A 27 -7.71 6.24 6.97
CA SER A 27 -7.60 7.44 6.13
C SER A 27 -7.78 7.14 4.64
N LYS A 28 -7.22 6.02 4.16
CA LYS A 28 -7.30 5.63 2.74
C LYS A 28 -8.69 5.11 2.37
N ALA A 29 -9.36 4.40 3.28
CA ALA A 29 -10.76 4.01 3.14
C ALA A 29 -11.69 5.23 3.11
N ALA A 30 -11.44 6.24 3.96
CA ALA A 30 -12.20 7.50 3.93
C ALA A 30 -12.06 8.22 2.59
N LEU A 31 -10.84 8.34 2.05
CA LEU A 31 -10.61 8.92 0.71
C LEU A 31 -11.35 8.14 -0.37
N LEU A 32 -11.32 6.81 -0.32
CA LEU A 32 -12.02 5.97 -1.29
C LEU A 32 -13.53 6.27 -1.28
N SER A 33 -14.17 6.18 -0.12
CA SER A 33 -15.60 6.43 0.05
C SER A 33 -16.01 7.86 -0.36
N PHE A 34 -15.21 8.85 0.05
CA PHE A 34 -15.46 10.26 -0.27
C PHE A 34 -15.46 10.51 -1.78
N PHE A 35 -14.42 10.07 -2.49
CA PHE A 35 -14.32 10.31 -3.93
C PHE A 35 -15.24 9.44 -4.78
N GLU A 36 -15.66 8.27 -4.27
CA GLU A 36 -16.73 7.49 -4.90
C GLU A 36 -18.07 8.21 -4.82
N THR A 37 -18.39 8.75 -3.65
CA THR A 37 -19.61 9.54 -3.43
C THR A 37 -19.61 10.80 -4.27
N MET A 38 -18.52 11.58 -4.23
CA MET A 38 -18.37 12.81 -5.01
C MET A 38 -18.50 12.56 -6.52
N ARG A 39 -18.04 11.41 -7.03
CA ARG A 39 -18.18 11.07 -8.45
C ARG A 39 -19.65 10.98 -8.87
N ILE A 40 -20.52 10.52 -7.97
CA ILE A 40 -21.97 10.43 -8.20
C ILE A 40 -22.58 11.84 -8.12
N GLU A 41 -22.23 12.60 -7.09
CA GLU A 41 -22.75 13.95 -6.85
C GLU A 41 -22.40 14.95 -7.97
N LEU A 42 -21.21 14.84 -8.57
CA LEU A 42 -20.77 15.72 -9.65
C LEU A 42 -21.34 15.36 -11.04
N GLY A 43 -22.14 14.30 -11.16
CA GLY A 43 -22.93 14.01 -12.39
C GLY A 43 -22.11 13.80 -13.68
N GLY A 44 -20.78 13.68 -13.61
CA GLY A 44 -19.90 13.55 -14.77
C GLY A 44 -19.30 14.87 -15.29
N ASP A 45 -19.58 16.00 -14.66
CA ASP A 45 -18.98 17.30 -15.01
C ASP A 45 -17.46 17.33 -14.79
N VAL A 46 -17.00 16.55 -13.80
CA VAL A 46 -15.58 16.36 -13.47
C VAL A 46 -15.25 14.87 -13.46
N HIS A 47 -14.22 14.47 -14.18
CA HIS A 47 -13.79 13.06 -14.20
C HIS A 47 -12.92 12.74 -12.99
N ILE A 48 -13.36 11.80 -12.14
CA ILE A 48 -12.62 11.37 -10.94
C ILE A 48 -11.98 9.99 -11.16
N THR A 49 -10.65 9.95 -11.13
CA THR A 49 -9.84 8.73 -11.10
C THR A 49 -9.35 8.48 -9.68
N ILE A 50 -9.72 7.35 -9.06
CA ILE A 50 -9.22 6.96 -7.75
C ILE A 50 -8.07 5.99 -7.92
N VAL A 51 -6.90 6.38 -7.44
CA VAL A 51 -5.68 5.57 -7.49
C VAL A 51 -5.58 4.77 -6.20
N THR A 52 -5.32 3.48 -6.31
CA THR A 52 -5.27 2.53 -5.19
C THR A 52 -4.00 1.69 -5.27
N PRO A 53 -2.81 2.26 -4.98
CA PRO A 53 -1.57 1.53 -5.12
C PRO A 53 -1.45 0.39 -4.09
N GLY A 54 -0.78 -0.68 -4.48
CA GLY A 54 -0.18 -1.67 -3.59
C GLY A 54 1.14 -1.16 -3.01
N TYR A 55 2.09 -2.08 -2.81
CA TYR A 55 3.44 -1.69 -2.43
C TYR A 55 4.18 -1.07 -3.62
N ILE A 56 4.51 0.21 -3.49
CA ILE A 56 5.27 1.01 -4.46
C ILE A 56 6.49 1.59 -3.77
N GLU A 57 7.62 1.57 -4.47
CA GLU A 57 8.87 2.22 -4.11
C GLU A 57 8.65 3.67 -3.69
N SER A 58 8.78 3.91 -2.40
CA SER A 58 8.55 5.19 -1.74
C SER A 58 9.21 5.19 -0.36
N GLU A 59 9.32 6.36 0.25
CA GLU A 59 9.81 6.50 1.63
C GLU A 59 9.03 5.63 2.63
N LEU A 60 7.72 5.49 2.42
CA LEU A 60 6.85 4.62 3.24
C LEU A 60 7.36 3.17 3.21
N THR A 61 7.65 2.65 2.01
CA THR A 61 8.18 1.30 1.82
C THR A 61 9.69 1.18 2.09
N GLN A 62 10.39 2.28 2.36
CA GLN A 62 11.77 2.28 2.84
C GLN A 62 11.86 2.11 4.36
N GLY A 63 10.71 2.11 5.07
CA GLY A 63 10.66 1.99 6.52
C GLY A 63 10.68 3.33 7.24
N LYS A 64 10.26 4.41 6.59
CA LYS A 64 10.05 5.71 7.22
C LYS A 64 8.69 5.74 7.92
N TYR A 65 8.66 5.89 9.24
CA TYR A 65 7.43 5.98 10.03
C TYR A 65 7.62 6.84 11.29
N PHE A 66 6.51 7.18 11.95
CA PHE A 66 6.54 7.89 13.21
C PHE A 66 6.73 6.93 14.38
N SER A 67 7.69 7.22 15.25
CA SER A 67 7.86 6.56 16.54
C SER A 67 6.65 6.83 17.44
N GLY A 68 6.50 6.05 18.52
CA GLY A 68 5.47 6.32 19.54
C GLY A 68 5.61 7.71 20.20
N GLU A 69 6.79 8.31 20.11
CA GLU A 69 7.11 9.66 20.61
C GLU A 69 6.86 10.76 19.55
N GLY A 70 6.42 10.39 18.35
CA GLY A 70 6.12 11.31 17.25
C GLY A 70 7.34 11.71 16.40
N GLU A 71 8.48 11.07 16.60
CA GLU A 71 9.68 11.32 15.80
C GLU A 71 9.69 10.51 14.50
N LEU A 72 10.19 11.09 13.43
CA LEU A 72 10.29 10.42 12.14
C LEU A 72 11.55 9.55 12.12
N ILE A 73 11.37 8.23 12.14
CA ILE A 73 12.46 7.26 12.16
C ILE A 73 12.45 6.37 10.93
N VAL A 74 13.64 5.88 10.57
CA VAL A 74 13.85 4.96 9.46
C VAL A 74 14.30 3.63 10.04
N ASN A 75 13.46 2.60 9.94
CA ASN A 75 13.80 1.26 10.41
C ASN A 75 13.40 0.21 9.36
N GLN A 76 14.42 -0.44 8.82
CA GLN A 76 14.27 -1.46 7.78
C GLN A 76 13.69 -2.77 8.31
N ASP A 77 13.87 -3.11 9.57
CA ASP A 77 13.26 -4.30 10.16
C ASP A 77 11.75 -4.11 10.29
N MET A 78 11.33 -2.90 10.69
CA MET A 78 9.91 -2.54 10.68
C MET A 78 9.31 -2.52 9.28
N ARG A 79 10.06 -2.07 8.27
CA ARG A 79 9.66 -2.24 6.87
C ARG A 79 9.41 -3.72 6.55
N ASP A 80 10.35 -4.60 6.90
CA ASP A 80 10.21 -6.03 6.58
C ASP A 80 8.99 -6.66 7.27
N VAL A 81 8.71 -6.22 8.50
CA VAL A 81 7.51 -6.64 9.23
C VAL A 81 6.24 -6.05 8.60
N GLN A 82 6.24 -4.84 8.05
CA GLN A 82 5.04 -4.20 7.49
C GLN A 82 4.76 -4.56 6.02
N VAL A 83 5.79 -4.57 5.17
CA VAL A 83 5.69 -4.92 3.75
C VAL A 83 5.65 -6.44 3.61
N GLY A 84 6.51 -7.19 4.31
CA GLY A 84 6.56 -8.64 4.25
C GLY A 84 7.04 -9.19 2.89
N PRO A 85 6.79 -10.47 2.58
CA PRO A 85 7.30 -11.15 1.38
C PRO A 85 6.52 -10.79 0.12
N PHE A 86 6.21 -9.51 -0.07
CA PHE A 86 5.45 -9.02 -1.21
C PHE A 86 6.34 -8.18 -2.13
N PRO A 87 6.22 -8.35 -3.46
CA PRO A 87 7.02 -7.59 -4.40
C PRO A 87 6.64 -6.11 -4.37
N VAL A 88 7.64 -5.23 -4.40
CA VAL A 88 7.44 -3.78 -4.46
C VAL A 88 7.65 -3.31 -5.89
N ALA A 89 6.64 -2.66 -6.47
CA ALA A 89 6.76 -2.11 -7.82
C ALA A 89 7.44 -0.73 -7.82
N SER A 90 7.99 -0.35 -8.97
CA SER A 90 8.73 0.92 -9.11
C SER A 90 7.81 2.14 -9.09
N ALA A 91 8.34 3.24 -8.57
CA ALA A 91 7.62 4.52 -8.53
C ALA A 91 7.30 5.03 -9.96
N SER A 92 8.27 4.90 -10.87
CA SER A 92 8.13 5.34 -12.26
C SER A 92 7.07 4.53 -13.03
N GLY A 93 7.00 3.22 -12.78
CA GLY A 93 5.97 2.34 -13.35
C GLY A 93 4.58 2.74 -12.86
N CYS A 94 4.44 2.96 -11.55
CA CYS A 94 3.18 3.44 -10.96
C CYS A 94 2.75 4.80 -11.53
N ALA A 95 3.66 5.77 -11.60
CA ALA A 95 3.38 7.08 -12.17
C ALA A 95 2.89 6.97 -13.63
N LYS A 96 3.55 6.14 -14.45
CA LYS A 96 3.14 5.88 -15.83
C LYS A 96 1.74 5.26 -15.90
N SER A 97 1.44 4.27 -15.06
CA SER A 97 0.11 3.65 -14.98
C SER A 97 -0.98 4.67 -14.59
N ILE A 98 -0.69 5.55 -13.63
CA ILE A 98 -1.61 6.62 -13.20
C ILE A 98 -1.90 7.57 -14.36
N VAL A 99 -0.87 8.13 -15.00
CA VAL A 99 -1.05 9.06 -16.13
C VAL A 99 -1.85 8.39 -17.26
N ASN A 100 -1.51 7.14 -17.61
CA ASN A 100 -2.24 6.40 -18.63
C ASN A 100 -3.71 6.17 -18.27
N GLY A 101 -4.01 5.82 -17.02
CA GLY A 101 -5.37 5.62 -16.53
C GLY A 101 -6.19 6.92 -16.55
N VAL A 102 -5.59 8.04 -16.14
CA VAL A 102 -6.19 9.38 -16.18
C VAL A 102 -6.45 9.85 -17.61
N CYS A 103 -5.53 9.57 -18.54
CA CYS A 103 -5.72 9.85 -19.97
C CYS A 103 -6.89 9.04 -20.55
N ARG A 104 -7.04 7.78 -20.13
CA ARG A 104 -8.12 6.86 -20.55
C ARG A 104 -9.44 7.06 -19.80
N LYS A 105 -9.53 8.07 -18.91
CA LYS A 105 -10.71 8.31 -18.06
C LYS A 105 -11.13 7.06 -17.28
N GLN A 106 -10.16 6.30 -16.76
CA GLN A 106 -10.46 5.17 -15.88
C GLN A 106 -11.05 5.69 -14.56
N ARG A 107 -11.98 4.93 -13.97
CA ARG A 107 -12.52 5.24 -12.63
C ARG A 107 -11.53 4.85 -11.53
N TYR A 108 -10.79 3.76 -11.74
CA TYR A 108 -9.81 3.22 -10.79
C TYR A 108 -8.50 2.86 -11.48
N VAL A 109 -7.39 3.15 -10.82
CA VAL A 109 -6.06 2.68 -11.19
C VAL A 109 -5.45 1.96 -9.98
N THR A 110 -5.10 0.69 -10.12
CA THR A 110 -4.48 -0.12 -9.07
C THR A 110 -3.18 -0.67 -9.62
N GLU A 111 -2.07 -0.35 -8.95
CA GLU A 111 -0.72 -0.77 -9.32
C GLU A 111 0.02 -1.24 -8.06
N PRO A 112 0.61 -2.44 -8.00
CA PRO A 112 0.54 -3.50 -9.02
C PRO A 112 -0.88 -3.99 -9.29
N SER A 113 -1.16 -4.37 -10.54
CA SER A 113 -2.52 -4.78 -10.95
C SER A 113 -3.05 -6.04 -10.24
N TRP A 114 -2.18 -6.92 -9.76
CA TRP A 114 -2.57 -8.12 -9.00
C TRP A 114 -3.27 -7.78 -7.68
N PHE A 115 -3.05 -6.61 -7.08
CA PHE A 115 -3.78 -6.19 -5.88
C PHE A 115 -5.31 -6.15 -6.12
N LYS A 116 -5.78 -6.05 -7.37
CA LYS A 116 -7.22 -6.11 -7.68
C LYS A 116 -7.86 -7.44 -7.27
N VAL A 117 -7.15 -8.57 -7.39
CA VAL A 117 -7.73 -9.87 -6.99
C VAL A 117 -7.98 -9.93 -5.48
N THR A 118 -7.17 -9.22 -4.69
CA THR A 118 -7.33 -9.18 -3.22
C THR A 118 -8.65 -8.53 -2.80
N TYR A 119 -9.21 -7.63 -3.60
CA TYR A 119 -10.54 -7.08 -3.35
C TYR A 119 -11.61 -8.16 -3.42
N LEU A 120 -11.53 -9.07 -4.39
CA LEU A 120 -12.47 -10.19 -4.50
C LEU A 120 -12.35 -11.13 -3.31
N TRP A 121 -11.13 -11.42 -2.86
CA TRP A 121 -10.92 -12.21 -1.64
C TRP A 121 -11.48 -11.50 -0.40
N LYS A 122 -11.34 -10.18 -0.29
CA LYS A 122 -11.90 -9.42 0.82
C LYS A 122 -13.43 -9.50 0.86
N VAL A 123 -14.07 -9.52 -0.30
CA VAL A 123 -15.54 -9.59 -0.42
C VAL A 123 -16.05 -11.02 -0.22
N LEU A 124 -15.37 -12.01 -0.80
CA LEU A 124 -15.86 -13.41 -0.83
C LEU A 124 -15.33 -14.29 0.30
N CYS A 125 -14.13 -14.01 0.81
CA CYS A 125 -13.44 -14.81 1.81
C CYS A 125 -12.63 -13.92 2.79
N PRO A 126 -13.25 -12.96 3.50
CA PRO A 126 -12.54 -12.05 4.40
C PRO A 126 -11.77 -12.79 5.51
N GLU A 127 -12.28 -13.92 5.98
CA GLU A 127 -11.67 -14.76 7.02
C GLU A 127 -10.33 -15.34 6.55
N LEU A 128 -10.17 -15.62 5.25
CA LEU A 128 -8.91 -16.12 4.68
C LEU A 128 -7.83 -15.04 4.75
N ILE A 129 -8.19 -13.78 4.44
CA ILE A 129 -7.27 -12.64 4.55
C ILE A 129 -6.90 -12.43 6.01
N GLU A 130 -7.88 -12.45 6.92
CA GLU A 130 -7.63 -12.27 8.34
C GLU A 130 -6.72 -13.37 8.91
N TRP A 131 -7.00 -14.63 8.59
CA TRP A 131 -6.17 -15.76 9.01
C TRP A 131 -4.75 -15.64 8.47
N GLY A 132 -4.58 -15.33 7.17
CA GLY A 132 -3.27 -15.12 6.56
C GLY A 132 -2.51 -13.96 7.19
N CYS A 133 -3.18 -12.84 7.45
CA CYS A 133 -2.59 -11.69 8.14
C CYS A 133 -2.16 -12.03 9.57
N ARG A 134 -3.00 -12.74 10.33
CA ARG A 134 -2.65 -13.18 11.69
C ARG A 134 -1.45 -14.12 11.67
N LEU A 135 -1.42 -15.09 10.76
CA LEU A 135 -0.32 -16.05 10.63
C LEU A 135 1.00 -15.39 10.22
N LEU A 136 0.95 -14.49 9.24
CA LEU A 136 2.15 -13.88 8.66
C LEU A 136 2.72 -12.76 9.51
N TYR A 137 1.86 -11.88 10.04
CA TYR A 137 2.26 -10.58 10.59
C TYR A 137 2.11 -10.48 12.11
N MET A 138 1.28 -11.30 12.74
CA MET A 138 1.04 -11.21 14.18
C MET A 138 1.79 -12.32 14.90
N THR A 139 2.57 -11.94 15.91
CA THR A 139 3.18 -12.87 16.87
C THR A 139 2.28 -13.03 18.09
N GLY A 140 2.45 -14.12 18.85
CA GLY A 140 1.76 -14.29 20.12
C GLY A 140 2.03 -13.12 21.09
N THR A 141 1.07 -12.80 21.95
CA THR A 141 1.17 -11.70 22.92
C THR A 141 2.47 -11.82 23.73
N GLY A 142 3.33 -10.80 23.66
CA GLY A 142 4.60 -10.73 24.39
C GLY A 142 5.85 -11.21 23.62
N MET A 143 5.72 -11.61 22.35
CA MET A 143 6.87 -12.00 21.51
C MET A 143 7.38 -10.82 20.67
N SER A 144 8.71 -10.72 20.50
CA SER A 144 9.36 -9.71 19.66
C SER A 144 8.81 -9.73 18.22
N GLU A 145 8.76 -8.57 17.57
CA GLU A 145 8.31 -8.42 16.18
C GLU A 145 9.21 -9.20 15.20
N ASP A 146 10.47 -9.42 15.56
CA ASP A 146 11.43 -10.24 14.81
C ASP A 146 11.02 -11.71 14.69
N THR A 147 10.08 -12.15 15.53
CA THR A 147 9.60 -13.54 15.51
C THR A 147 8.50 -13.79 14.49
N ALA A 148 7.98 -12.75 13.83
CA ALA A 148 6.90 -12.87 12.86
C ALA A 148 7.33 -13.74 11.66
N LEU A 149 6.40 -14.56 11.15
CA LEU A 149 6.71 -15.50 10.06
C LEU A 149 7.20 -14.75 8.81
N ASN A 150 6.57 -13.62 8.49
CA ASN A 150 6.96 -12.80 7.37
C ASN A 150 8.41 -12.28 7.52
N LYS A 151 8.81 -11.85 8.70
CA LYS A 151 10.18 -11.39 8.98
C LYS A 151 11.19 -12.52 8.78
N ARG A 152 10.90 -13.73 9.30
CA ARG A 152 11.73 -14.92 9.07
C ARG A 152 11.90 -15.25 7.59
N ILE A 153 10.85 -15.11 6.78
CA ILE A 153 10.92 -15.30 5.32
C ILE A 153 11.82 -14.22 4.70
N MET A 154 11.71 -12.97 5.15
CA MET A 154 12.53 -11.86 4.65
C MET A 154 14.02 -11.98 5.02
N ASP A 155 14.37 -12.74 6.05
CA ASP A 155 15.76 -12.98 6.46
C ASP A 155 16.41 -14.15 5.70
N ILE A 156 15.65 -14.88 4.87
CA ILE A 156 16.21 -15.91 3.98
C ILE A 156 17.11 -15.25 2.93
N PRO A 157 18.35 -15.74 2.72
CA PRO A 157 19.28 -15.18 1.74
C PRO A 157 18.65 -15.09 0.34
N GLY A 158 18.74 -13.91 -0.29
CA GLY A 158 18.24 -13.68 -1.66
C GLY A 158 16.77 -13.27 -1.78
N VAL A 159 15.95 -13.39 -0.73
CA VAL A 159 14.54 -12.98 -0.77
C VAL A 159 14.40 -11.47 -0.93
N ARG A 160 15.13 -10.68 -0.11
CA ARG A 160 15.13 -9.21 -0.20
C ARG A 160 15.55 -8.70 -1.57
N SER A 161 16.61 -9.28 -2.16
CA SER A 161 17.12 -8.84 -3.47
C SER A 161 16.18 -9.18 -4.62
N THR A 162 15.33 -10.20 -4.45
CA THR A 162 14.36 -10.62 -5.48
C THR A 162 13.08 -9.80 -5.40
N LEU A 163 12.59 -9.50 -4.19
CA LEU A 163 11.31 -8.83 -4.00
C LEU A 163 11.40 -7.31 -3.99
N TYR A 164 12.54 -6.74 -3.55
CA TYR A 164 12.68 -5.30 -3.34
C TYR A 164 13.69 -4.65 -4.30
N PRO A 165 13.32 -3.51 -4.92
CA PRO A 165 14.27 -2.70 -5.69
C PRO A 165 15.42 -2.20 -4.79
N GLU A 166 16.57 -1.88 -5.40
CA GLU A 166 17.80 -1.48 -4.69
C GLU A 166 17.60 -0.28 -3.76
N SER A 167 16.84 0.71 -4.22
CA SER A 167 16.49 1.92 -3.48
C SER A 167 15.76 1.67 -2.16
N ILE A 168 15.06 0.56 -2.01
CA ILE A 168 14.35 0.20 -0.78
C ILE A 168 15.26 -0.54 0.20
N ARG A 169 16.35 -1.14 -0.32
CA ARG A 169 17.30 -1.92 0.46
C ARG A 169 18.34 -1.04 1.15
N THR A 170 18.59 0.18 0.66
CA THR A 170 19.52 1.13 1.29
C THR A 170 18.84 1.93 2.40
N PRO A 171 19.51 2.14 3.56
CA PRO A 171 18.96 2.95 4.65
C PRO A 171 19.00 4.46 4.36
N GLU A 172 19.70 4.86 3.31
CA GLU A 172 19.79 6.25 2.86
C GLU A 172 18.47 6.68 2.22
N ILE A 173 17.71 7.51 2.93
CA ILE A 173 16.62 8.28 2.35
C ILE A 173 17.26 9.48 1.65
N LYS A 174 16.83 9.79 0.41
CA LYS A 174 17.24 11.04 -0.24
C LYS A 174 16.84 12.20 0.67
N SER A 175 17.84 12.91 1.19
CA SER A 175 17.65 14.23 1.79
C SER A 175 17.38 15.20 0.64
N ASP A 176 16.10 15.53 0.43
CA ASP A 176 15.72 16.73 -0.35
C ASP A 176 16.02 17.99 0.47
#